data_AF-E3M920-F1
#
_entry.id   AF-E3M920-F1
#
_cell.length_a   1.000
_cell.length_b   1.000
_cell.length_c   1.000
_cell.angle_alpha   90.00
_cell.angle_beta   90.00
_cell.angle_gamma   90.00
#
_symmetry.space_group_name_H-M   'P 1'
#
loop_
_entity.id
_entity.type
_entity.pdbx_description
1 polymer ?
#
loop_
_entity_poly.entity_id
_entity_poly.type
_entity_poly.pdbx_seq_one_letter_code
_entity_poly.pdbx_strand_id
1 'polypeptide(L)'
;MTIKYCLLVFFLLKICTAKIAIHVDVGGTMFKTTLFTLTKMDGTLKTLVESMESGDTGPIFIDRSPEHFNLILNYLRDEEVNLPDSEEDVREILKEADYYSLEDLVEQCKSKLPQDPSYTLKFLENDMDLLQITTTPEKAVIVFYYPVTVHGKVRWPEDLEVKSFLDKYDDEYEIYFKRAQMTRADREEWMWSIHKGDDRGDFKYHRHNFPKQSFITLFEDSVKAF
;
A
#
# COMPACT_ATOMS: atom_id res chain seq x y z
N MET A 1 2.40 16.36 53.59
CA MET A 1 2.34 17.61 52.79
C MET A 1 3.07 17.53 51.44
N THR A 2 3.78 16.46 51.12
CA THR A 2 4.75 16.43 50.01
C THR A 2 4.16 16.02 48.65
N ILE A 3 3.12 15.18 48.64
CA ILE A 3 2.50 14.68 47.39
C ILE A 3 1.69 15.78 46.67
N LYS A 4 0.99 16.65 47.42
CA LYS A 4 0.29 17.82 46.85
C LYS A 4 1.26 18.83 46.23
N TYR A 5 2.43 19.04 46.83
CA TYR A 5 3.46 19.92 46.27
C TYR A 5 4.10 19.33 45.02
N CYS A 6 4.36 18.01 44.98
CA CYS A 6 4.90 17.35 43.79
C CYS A 6 3.91 17.39 42.62
N LEU A 7 2.62 17.08 42.86
CA LEU A 7 1.55 17.25 41.87
C LEU A 7 1.40 18.70 41.43
N LEU A 8 1.46 19.68 42.35
CA LEU A 8 1.38 21.11 42.01
C LEU A 8 2.60 21.56 41.18
N VAL A 9 3.80 21.06 41.47
CA VAL A 9 5.03 21.35 40.71
C VAL A 9 4.99 20.71 39.32
N PHE A 10 4.52 19.46 39.19
CA PHE A 10 4.28 18.83 37.89
C PHE A 10 3.18 19.54 37.08
N PHE A 11 2.11 19.99 37.76
CA PHE A 11 1.04 20.75 37.14
C PHE A 11 1.50 22.16 36.71
N LEU A 12 2.32 22.82 37.53
CA LEU A 12 2.93 24.12 37.22
C LEU A 12 4.01 24.03 36.13
N LEU A 13 4.81 22.95 36.08
CA LEU A 13 5.72 22.67 34.96
C LEU A 13 4.95 22.47 33.65
N LYS A 14 3.84 21.71 33.68
CA LYS A 14 2.91 21.56 32.53
C LYS A 14 2.26 22.89 32.12
N ILE A 15 1.97 23.79 33.07
CA ILE A 15 1.42 25.12 32.78
C ILE A 15 2.48 26.04 32.16
N CYS A 16 3.76 25.90 32.54
CA CYS A 16 4.83 26.77 32.05
C CYS A 16 5.28 26.43 30.61
N THR A 17 5.19 25.17 30.18
CA THR A 17 5.50 24.75 28.80
C THR A 17 4.40 25.09 27.78
N ALA A 18 3.19 25.42 28.24
CA ALA A 18 2.02 25.69 27.41
C ALA A 18 2.09 26.97 26.55
N LYS A 19 3.09 27.86 26.75
CA LYS A 19 3.13 29.17 26.08
C LYS A 19 4.47 29.57 25.45
N ILE A 20 5.48 28.70 25.47
CA ILE A 20 6.78 29.01 24.86
C ILE A 20 6.71 28.69 23.37
N ALA A 21 6.76 29.74 22.54
CA ALA A 21 6.85 29.60 21.10
C ALA A 21 8.24 29.11 20.71
N ILE A 22 8.29 28.11 19.82
CA ILE A 22 9.50 27.52 19.27
C ILE A 22 9.44 27.55 17.74
N HIS A 23 10.61 27.59 17.11
CA HIS A 23 10.76 27.48 15.67
C HIS A 23 11.25 26.09 15.30
N VAL A 24 10.67 25.53 14.24
CA VAL A 24 11.04 24.23 13.67
C VAL A 24 11.36 24.46 12.20
N ASP A 25 12.55 24.10 11.77
CA ASP A 25 12.98 24.12 10.38
C ASP A 25 12.76 22.71 9.79
N VAL A 26 11.81 22.59 8.86
CA VAL A 26 11.51 21.32 8.18
C VAL A 26 11.95 21.44 6.73
N GLY A 27 13.02 20.76 6.35
CA GLY A 27 13.54 20.76 4.98
C GLY A 27 13.88 22.15 4.43
N GLY A 28 14.23 23.11 5.28
CA GLY A 28 14.51 24.50 4.91
C GLY A 28 13.32 25.46 5.05
N THR A 29 12.14 24.98 5.46
CA THR A 29 10.95 25.81 5.71
C THR A 29 10.74 26.01 7.20
N MET A 30 10.64 27.28 7.61
CA MET A 30 10.48 27.66 9.01
C MET A 30 9.01 27.63 9.44
N PHE A 31 8.70 26.81 10.44
CA PHE A 31 7.42 26.75 11.13
C PHE A 31 7.53 27.30 12.55
N LYS A 32 6.43 27.86 13.05
CA LYS A 32 6.33 28.37 14.42
C LYS A 32 5.19 27.67 15.17
N THR A 33 5.50 27.09 16.32
CA THR A 33 4.54 26.36 17.15
C THR A 33 4.91 26.47 18.63
N THR A 34 4.32 25.67 19.51
CA THR A 34 4.70 25.60 20.94
C THR A 34 5.29 24.24 21.30
N LEU A 35 6.12 24.21 22.35
CA LEU A 35 6.60 22.95 22.93
C LEU A 35 5.43 22.03 23.33
N PHE A 36 4.34 22.62 23.81
CA PHE A 36 3.12 21.88 24.14
C PHE A 36 2.53 21.16 22.93
N THR A 37 2.41 21.80 21.77
CA THR A 37 1.93 21.13 20.56
C THR A 37 2.84 19.97 20.16
N LEU A 38 4.16 20.16 20.18
CA LEU A 38 5.11 19.12 19.76
C LEU A 38 5.21 17.93 20.73
N THR A 39 4.83 18.12 22.00
CA THR A 39 4.89 17.09 23.05
C THR A 39 3.51 16.58 23.49
N LYS A 40 2.44 17.05 22.84
CA LYS A 40 1.05 16.72 23.21
C LYS A 40 0.76 15.23 23.06
N MET A 41 1.30 14.63 22.00
CA MET A 41 1.13 13.23 21.66
C MET A 41 2.49 12.52 21.67
N ASP A 42 2.47 11.22 21.93
CA ASP A 42 3.66 10.39 21.78
C ASP A 42 4.08 10.30 20.31
N GLY A 43 5.39 10.16 20.06
CA GLY A 43 5.95 10.07 18.72
C GLY A 43 7.34 10.71 18.59
N THR A 44 7.83 10.81 17.36
CA THR A 44 9.19 11.29 17.05
C THR A 44 9.39 12.74 17.48
N LEU A 45 8.39 13.62 17.28
CA LEU A 45 8.48 15.04 17.62
C LEU A 45 8.60 15.27 19.13
N LYS A 46 7.87 14.50 19.94
CA LYS A 46 7.99 14.55 21.39
C LYS A 46 9.37 14.10 21.85
N THR A 47 9.84 12.97 21.31
CA THR A 47 11.17 12.41 21.60
C THR A 47 12.27 13.42 21.25
N LEU A 48 12.14 14.09 20.10
CA LEU A 48 13.08 15.10 19.64
C LEU A 48 13.15 16.29 20.61
N VAL A 49 11.99 16.81 21.03
CA VAL A 49 11.92 17.92 22.00
C VAL A 49 12.47 17.50 23.37
N GLU A 50 12.15 16.29 23.84
CA GLU A 50 12.65 15.78 25.13
C GLU A 50 14.15 15.50 25.12
N SER A 51 14.74 15.27 23.95
CA SER A 51 16.19 15.09 23.77
C SER A 51 16.99 16.40 23.70
N MET A 52 16.32 17.56 23.61
CA MET A 52 17.01 18.86 23.57
C MET A 52 17.63 19.19 24.93
N GLU A 53 18.89 19.63 24.93
CA GLU A 53 19.55 20.08 26.15
C GLU A 53 19.05 21.47 26.57
N SER A 54 19.02 21.71 27.88
CA SER A 54 18.63 23.00 28.44
C SER A 54 19.66 24.08 28.06
N GLY A 55 19.37 24.85 27.01
CA GLY A 55 20.25 25.88 26.48
C GLY A 55 20.22 26.02 24.95
N ASP A 56 19.66 25.04 24.24
CA ASP A 56 19.49 25.12 22.79
C ASP A 56 18.42 26.15 22.42
N THR A 57 18.88 27.32 21.97
CA THR A 57 18.02 28.43 21.52
C THR A 57 17.77 28.42 20.01
N GLY A 58 18.35 27.47 19.29
CA GLY A 58 18.20 27.32 17.84
C GLY A 58 16.87 26.69 17.43
N PRO A 59 16.46 26.83 16.15
CA PRO A 59 15.31 26.10 15.64
C PRO A 59 15.62 24.60 15.60
N ILE A 60 14.59 23.78 15.86
CA ILE A 60 14.68 22.33 15.70
C ILE A 60 14.71 22.03 14.21
N PHE A 61 15.80 21.42 13.72
CA PHE A 61 15.89 21.01 12.33
C PHE A 61 15.37 19.58 12.12
N ILE A 62 14.55 19.40 11.09
CA ILE A 62 13.98 18.13 10.67
C ILE A 62 14.23 17.98 9.17
N ASP A 63 14.97 16.94 8.79
CA ASP A 63 15.30 16.63 7.39
C ASP A 63 14.16 15.89 6.69
N ARG A 64 13.02 16.58 6.52
CA ARG A 64 11.79 16.09 5.91
C ARG A 64 11.18 17.12 4.96
N SER A 65 10.24 16.67 4.12
CA SER A 65 9.48 17.58 3.26
C SER A 65 8.57 18.48 4.10
N PRO A 66 8.57 19.80 3.86
CA PRO A 66 7.68 20.73 4.58
C PRO A 66 6.23 20.71 4.07
N GLU A 67 5.97 20.13 2.90
CA GLU A 67 4.70 20.25 2.16
C GLU A 67 3.47 20.00 3.05
N HIS A 68 3.46 18.88 3.78
CA HIS A 68 2.34 18.45 4.62
C HIS A 68 2.51 18.76 6.11
N PHE A 69 3.58 19.47 6.50
CA PHE A 69 3.90 19.65 7.92
C PHE A 69 2.88 20.55 8.65
N ASN A 70 2.23 21.48 7.94
CA ASN A 70 1.11 22.24 8.51
C ASN A 70 -0.05 21.34 8.96
N LEU A 71 -0.35 20.28 8.19
CA LEU A 71 -1.38 19.31 8.53
C LEU A 71 -0.98 18.50 9.77
N ILE A 72 0.28 18.08 9.85
CA ILE A 72 0.84 17.42 11.04
C ILE A 72 0.70 18.31 12.28
N LEU A 73 1.02 19.60 12.18
CA LEU A 73 0.86 20.54 13.29
C LEU A 73 -0.61 20.75 13.69
N ASN A 74 -1.53 20.79 12.73
CA ASN A 74 -2.96 20.92 13.03
C ASN A 74 -3.48 19.67 13.72
N TYR A 75 -3.11 18.49 13.23
CA TYR A 75 -3.45 17.23 13.89
C TYR A 75 -2.91 17.17 15.33
N LEU A 76 -1.67 17.61 15.57
CA LEU A 76 -1.12 17.71 16.94
C LEU A 76 -1.86 18.72 17.83
N ARG A 77 -2.49 19.76 17.28
CA ARG A 77 -3.25 20.76 18.05
C ARG A 77 -4.63 20.22 18.41
N ASP A 78 -5.30 19.64 17.44
CA ASP A 78 -6.74 19.38 17.49
C ASP A 78 -7.08 17.90 17.73
N GLU A 79 -6.10 16.99 17.65
CA GLU A 79 -6.26 15.51 17.69
C GLU A 79 -7.07 14.92 16.53
N GLU A 80 -7.48 15.77 15.58
CA GLU A 80 -8.24 15.39 14.40
C GLU A 80 -7.83 16.31 13.24
N VAL A 81 -7.90 15.81 12.00
CA VAL A 81 -7.69 16.65 10.82
C VAL A 81 -8.47 16.12 9.62
N ASN A 82 -8.99 17.03 8.80
CA ASN A 82 -9.57 16.66 7.52
C ASN A 82 -8.45 16.36 6.53
N LEU A 83 -8.30 15.10 6.16
CA LEU A 83 -7.38 14.68 5.10
C LEU A 83 -7.84 15.25 3.74
N PRO A 84 -6.91 15.61 2.84
CA PRO A 84 -7.22 16.08 1.49
C PRO A 84 -7.90 14.97 0.66
N ASP A 85 -8.54 15.35 -0.45
CA ASP A 85 -9.23 14.41 -1.34
C ASP A 85 -8.31 13.78 -2.40
N SER A 86 -7.15 14.40 -2.65
CA SER A 86 -6.10 13.85 -3.51
C SER A 86 -5.49 12.60 -2.88
N GLU A 87 -5.58 11.44 -3.53
CA GLU A 87 -4.93 10.23 -3.04
C GLU A 87 -3.41 10.35 -2.96
N GLU A 88 -2.79 11.12 -3.87
CA GLU A 88 -1.35 11.39 -3.85
C GLU A 88 -0.97 12.10 -2.56
N ASP A 89 -1.68 13.20 -2.24
CA ASP A 89 -1.46 13.97 -1.02
C ASP A 89 -1.67 13.09 0.22
N VAL A 90 -2.72 12.25 0.24
CA VAL A 90 -2.97 11.34 1.37
C VAL A 90 -1.84 10.30 1.52
N ARG A 91 -1.26 9.79 0.41
CA ARG A 91 -0.09 8.89 0.47
C ARG A 91 1.16 9.61 0.97
N GLU A 92 1.34 10.89 0.64
CA GLU A 92 2.45 11.69 1.14
C GLU A 92 2.28 11.99 2.64
N ILE A 93 1.08 12.37 3.07
CA ILE A 93 0.73 12.56 4.49
C ILE A 93 0.93 11.27 5.27
N LEU A 94 0.54 10.12 4.72
CA LEU A 94 0.77 8.81 5.34
C LEU A 94 2.26 8.58 5.63
N LYS A 95 3.16 8.94 4.71
CA LYS A 95 4.62 8.81 4.91
C LYS A 95 5.12 9.74 6.01
N GLU A 96 4.61 10.97 6.10
CA GLU A 96 4.99 11.89 7.17
C GLU A 96 4.40 11.46 8.52
N ALA A 97 3.16 11.00 8.57
CA ALA A 97 2.52 10.49 9.77
C ALA A 97 3.27 9.28 10.34
N ASP A 98 3.73 8.36 9.48
CA ASP A 98 4.57 7.23 9.86
C ASP A 98 5.93 7.69 10.41
N TYR A 99 6.60 8.63 9.73
CA TYR A 99 7.87 9.20 10.19
C TYR A 99 7.77 9.87 11.57
N TYR A 100 6.69 10.63 11.81
CA TYR A 100 6.44 11.28 13.10
C TYR A 100 5.85 10.33 14.15
N SER A 101 5.58 9.07 13.78
CA SER A 101 5.00 8.01 14.62
C SER A 101 3.62 8.38 15.18
N LEU A 102 2.75 8.91 14.31
CA LEU A 102 1.38 9.30 14.60
C LEU A 102 0.43 8.18 14.18
N GLU A 103 0.35 7.11 14.98
CA GLU A 103 -0.34 5.86 14.62
C GLU A 103 -1.82 6.06 14.23
N ASP A 104 -2.55 6.88 14.96
CA ASP A 104 -3.96 7.16 14.65
C ASP A 104 -4.12 7.91 13.32
N LEU A 105 -3.25 8.89 13.01
CA LEU A 105 -3.25 9.55 11.70
C LEU A 105 -2.86 8.58 10.57
N VAL A 106 -1.94 7.65 10.82
CA VAL A 106 -1.58 6.58 9.88
C VAL A 106 -2.81 5.72 9.56
N GLU A 107 -3.60 5.36 10.57
CA GLU A 107 -4.84 4.59 10.38
C GLU A 107 -5.89 5.38 9.60
N GLN A 108 -6.09 6.66 9.92
CA GLN A 108 -6.99 7.54 9.18
C GLN A 108 -6.59 7.65 7.70
N CYS A 109 -5.30 7.85 7.40
CA CYS A 109 -4.79 7.87 6.04
C CYS A 109 -5.02 6.55 5.30
N LYS A 110 -4.70 5.42 5.93
CA LYS A 110 -4.97 4.10 5.34
C LYS A 110 -6.45 3.88 5.07
N SER A 111 -7.32 4.31 5.99
CA SER A 111 -8.78 4.20 5.82
C SER A 111 -9.33 5.09 4.70
N LYS A 112 -8.75 6.28 4.48
CA LYS A 112 -9.18 7.20 3.40
C LYS A 112 -8.65 6.77 2.04
N LEU A 113 -7.42 6.26 2.00
CA LEU A 113 -6.89 5.70 0.76
C LEU A 113 -7.76 4.53 0.31
N PRO A 114 -7.88 4.29 -1.01
CA PRO A 114 -8.41 3.04 -1.49
C PRO A 114 -7.61 1.93 -0.81
N GLN A 115 -8.28 1.14 0.02
CA GLN A 115 -7.74 -0.13 0.45
C GLN A 115 -7.38 -0.85 -0.84
N ASP A 116 -6.12 -1.27 -0.96
CA ASP A 116 -5.72 -2.13 -2.06
C ASP A 116 -6.75 -3.27 -2.08
N PRO A 117 -7.62 -3.39 -3.10
CA PRO A 117 -8.58 -4.47 -3.10
C PRO A 117 -7.73 -5.71 -2.98
N SER A 118 -7.90 -6.46 -1.88
CA SER A 118 -7.22 -7.72 -1.67
C SER A 118 -7.62 -8.60 -2.84
N TYR A 119 -6.84 -8.56 -3.93
CA TYR A 119 -7.16 -9.28 -5.14
C TYR A 119 -7.03 -10.75 -4.78
N THR A 120 -8.17 -11.42 -4.73
CA THR A 120 -8.21 -12.82 -4.34
C THR A 120 -8.08 -13.62 -5.61
N LEU A 121 -6.92 -14.23 -5.81
CA LEU A 121 -6.71 -15.15 -6.92
C LEU A 121 -7.69 -16.32 -6.79
N LYS A 122 -8.53 -16.50 -7.81
CA LYS A 122 -9.53 -17.58 -7.86
C LYS A 122 -8.88 -18.86 -8.37
N PHE A 123 -8.48 -19.74 -7.46
CA PHE A 123 -7.87 -21.02 -7.82
C PHE A 123 -8.92 -22.11 -8.06
N LEU A 124 -8.74 -22.89 -9.13
CA LEU A 124 -9.55 -24.07 -9.43
C LEU A 124 -8.83 -25.32 -8.97
N GLU A 125 -9.49 -26.14 -8.15
CA GLU A 125 -8.89 -27.34 -7.57
C GLU A 125 -9.04 -28.55 -8.48
N ASN A 126 -10.20 -28.68 -9.13
CA ASN A 126 -10.57 -29.89 -9.87
C ASN A 126 -11.15 -29.57 -11.25
N ASP A 127 -11.39 -30.60 -12.06
CA ASP A 127 -11.87 -30.44 -13.44
C ASP A 127 -13.38 -30.20 -13.51
N MET A 128 -14.13 -30.54 -12.46
CA MET A 128 -15.56 -30.25 -12.37
C MET A 128 -15.81 -28.74 -12.20
N ASP A 129 -15.03 -28.07 -11.34
CA ASP A 129 -15.11 -26.61 -11.16
C ASP A 129 -14.83 -25.90 -12.48
N LEU A 130 -13.82 -26.37 -13.23
CA LEU A 130 -13.48 -25.86 -14.55
C LEU A 130 -14.66 -26.00 -15.52
N LEU A 131 -15.25 -27.20 -15.62
CA LEU A 131 -16.39 -27.44 -16.50
C LEU A 131 -17.57 -26.55 -16.13
N GLN A 132 -17.84 -26.34 -14.84
CA GLN A 132 -18.94 -25.51 -14.39
C GLN A 132 -18.80 -24.06 -14.86
N ILE A 133 -17.61 -23.47 -14.73
CA ILE A 133 -17.38 -22.08 -15.14
C ILE A 133 -17.30 -21.91 -16.67
N THR A 134 -16.84 -22.92 -17.43
CA THR A 134 -16.64 -22.79 -18.88
C THR A 134 -17.83 -23.24 -19.73
N THR A 135 -18.77 -24.04 -19.21
CA THR A 135 -19.85 -24.63 -20.04
C THR A 135 -20.98 -23.63 -20.33
N THR A 136 -21.31 -22.75 -19.38
CA THR A 136 -22.31 -21.70 -19.56
C THR A 136 -21.89 -20.41 -18.86
N PRO A 137 -20.79 -19.77 -19.33
CA PRO A 137 -20.26 -18.58 -18.68
C PRO A 137 -21.23 -17.39 -18.84
N GLU A 138 -21.63 -16.77 -17.74
CA GLU A 138 -22.42 -15.52 -17.77
C GLU A 138 -21.57 -14.34 -18.28
N LYS A 139 -20.26 -14.41 -18.07
CA LYS A 139 -19.23 -13.44 -18.46
C LYS A 139 -18.03 -14.18 -19.05
N ALA A 140 -17.30 -13.57 -19.98
CA ALA A 140 -16.14 -14.22 -20.60
C ALA A 140 -15.14 -14.70 -19.54
N VAL A 141 -14.64 -15.93 -19.66
CA VAL A 141 -13.79 -16.57 -18.65
C VAL A 141 -12.37 -16.73 -19.20
N ILE A 142 -11.38 -16.37 -18.39
CA ILE A 142 -9.97 -16.67 -18.64
C ILE A 142 -9.48 -17.66 -17.60
N VAL A 143 -8.90 -18.76 -18.06
CA VAL A 143 -8.27 -19.75 -17.18
C VAL A 143 -6.79 -19.81 -17.47
N PHE A 144 -5.97 -19.41 -16.50
CA PHE A 144 -4.52 -19.58 -16.54
C PHE A 144 -4.13 -20.95 -16.00
N TYR A 145 -3.43 -21.73 -16.81
CA TYR A 145 -2.81 -22.99 -16.42
C TYR A 145 -1.35 -22.74 -16.08
N TYR A 146 -1.02 -22.81 -14.79
CA TYR A 146 0.31 -22.47 -14.30
C TYR A 146 1.14 -23.71 -13.95
N PRO A 147 2.46 -23.69 -14.24
CA PRO A 147 3.38 -24.73 -13.82
C PRO A 147 3.70 -24.61 -12.32
N VAL A 148 3.80 -25.76 -11.65
CA VAL A 148 4.28 -25.84 -10.26
C VAL A 148 5.60 -26.59 -10.24
N THR A 149 6.62 -25.98 -9.65
CA THR A 149 7.93 -26.61 -9.47
C THR A 149 7.86 -27.81 -8.53
N VAL A 150 8.89 -28.66 -8.55
CA VAL A 150 8.99 -29.82 -7.62
C VAL A 150 8.97 -29.43 -6.14
N HIS A 151 9.23 -28.16 -5.82
CA HIS A 151 9.18 -27.61 -4.46
C HIS A 151 7.87 -26.88 -4.14
N GLY A 152 6.84 -27.01 -4.97
CA GLY A 152 5.53 -26.39 -4.72
C GLY A 152 5.48 -24.88 -5.02
N LYS A 153 6.53 -24.29 -5.60
CA LYS A 153 6.53 -22.88 -6.00
C LYS A 153 5.96 -22.70 -7.41
N VAL A 154 5.12 -21.67 -7.57
CA VAL A 154 4.72 -21.14 -8.88
C VAL A 154 5.82 -20.21 -9.39
N ARG A 155 6.14 -20.30 -10.68
CA ARG A 155 7.08 -19.38 -11.35
C ARG A 155 6.27 -18.49 -12.28
N TRP A 156 5.91 -17.30 -11.81
CA TRP A 156 5.19 -16.30 -12.60
C TRP A 156 6.02 -15.81 -13.80
N PRO A 157 5.37 -15.40 -14.91
CA PRO A 157 6.04 -14.69 -15.99
C PRO A 157 6.73 -13.42 -15.48
N GLU A 158 7.90 -13.11 -16.01
CA GLU A 158 8.77 -12.02 -15.55
C GLU A 158 8.12 -10.64 -15.59
N ASP A 159 7.28 -10.41 -16.59
CA ASP A 159 6.61 -9.14 -16.89
C ASP A 159 5.13 -9.14 -16.47
N LEU A 160 4.67 -10.15 -15.73
CA LEU A 160 3.32 -10.18 -15.17
C LEU A 160 3.29 -9.54 -13.78
N GLU A 161 2.83 -8.29 -13.73
CA GLU A 161 2.41 -7.67 -12.47
C GLU A 161 0.94 -8.02 -12.20
N VAL A 162 0.72 -8.99 -11.30
CA VAL A 162 -0.59 -9.62 -11.10
C VAL A 162 -1.69 -8.62 -10.73
N LYS A 163 -1.39 -7.63 -9.88
CA LYS A 163 -2.38 -6.63 -9.46
C LYS A 163 -2.84 -5.77 -10.64
N SER A 164 -1.91 -5.05 -11.27
CA SER A 164 -2.20 -4.24 -12.46
C SER A 164 -2.86 -5.04 -13.58
N PHE A 165 -2.53 -6.32 -13.72
CA PHE A 165 -3.19 -7.21 -14.66
C PHE A 165 -4.66 -7.45 -14.31
N LEU A 166 -4.96 -7.82 -13.06
CA LEU A 166 -6.35 -8.06 -12.64
C LEU A 166 -7.17 -6.77 -12.69
N ASP A 167 -6.64 -5.65 -12.21
CA ASP A 167 -7.33 -4.35 -12.25
C ASP A 167 -7.74 -3.96 -13.69
N LYS A 168 -6.95 -4.38 -14.69
CA LYS A 168 -7.23 -4.10 -16.11
C LYS A 168 -8.30 -5.00 -16.71
N TYR A 169 -8.42 -6.25 -16.27
CA TYR A 169 -9.22 -7.27 -16.97
C TYR A 169 -10.36 -7.87 -16.15
N ASP A 170 -10.40 -7.72 -14.82
CA ASP A 170 -11.41 -8.35 -13.95
C ASP A 170 -12.82 -7.76 -14.15
N ASP A 171 -12.94 -6.56 -14.74
CA ASP A 171 -14.23 -5.98 -15.14
C ASP A 171 -14.83 -6.64 -16.39
N GLU A 172 -14.00 -7.11 -17.32
CA GLU A 172 -14.43 -7.69 -18.60
C GLU A 172 -14.43 -9.23 -18.57
N TYR A 173 -13.50 -9.83 -17.83
CA TYR A 173 -13.32 -11.27 -17.73
C TYR A 173 -13.47 -11.76 -16.29
N GLU A 174 -13.93 -12.99 -16.11
CA GLU A 174 -13.68 -13.72 -14.88
C GLU A 174 -12.37 -14.51 -15.00
N ILE A 175 -11.41 -14.23 -14.12
CA ILE A 175 -10.06 -14.77 -14.23
C ILE A 175 -9.83 -15.84 -13.16
N TYR A 176 -9.43 -17.03 -13.60
CA TYR A 176 -9.18 -18.19 -12.75
C TYR A 176 -7.80 -18.79 -13.00
N PHE A 177 -7.26 -19.47 -11.99
CA PHE A 177 -5.94 -20.11 -12.03
C PHE A 177 -6.06 -21.59 -11.71
N LYS A 178 -5.61 -22.45 -12.61
CA LYS A 178 -5.60 -23.89 -12.43
C LYS A 178 -4.19 -24.44 -12.55
N ARG A 179 -3.83 -25.39 -11.69
CA ARG A 179 -2.54 -26.08 -11.82
C ARG A 179 -2.53 -26.89 -13.12
N ALA A 180 -1.50 -26.70 -13.94
CA ALA A 180 -1.32 -27.50 -15.14
C ALA A 180 -0.89 -28.95 -14.79
N GLN A 181 -1.54 -29.94 -15.39
CA GLN A 181 -1.09 -31.34 -15.35
C GLN A 181 -0.08 -31.56 -16.48
N MET A 182 1.20 -31.33 -16.19
CA MET A 182 2.24 -31.19 -17.21
C MET A 182 3.12 -32.42 -17.36
N THR A 183 3.61 -32.66 -18.57
CA THR A 183 4.72 -33.59 -18.79
C THR A 183 6.05 -32.93 -18.34
N ARG A 184 7.15 -33.70 -18.32
CA ARG A 184 8.46 -33.13 -17.97
C ARG A 184 8.91 -31.98 -18.88
N ALA A 185 8.48 -31.97 -20.13
CA ALA A 185 8.86 -30.97 -21.14
C ALA A 185 8.14 -29.63 -20.93
N ASP A 186 6.91 -29.66 -20.40
CA ASP A 186 6.05 -28.47 -20.38
C ASP A 186 6.19 -27.65 -19.08
N ARG A 187 7.05 -28.06 -18.13
CA ARG A 187 7.11 -27.47 -16.76
C ARG A 187 7.46 -25.98 -16.68
N GLU A 188 7.73 -25.35 -17.80
CA GLU A 188 8.01 -23.91 -17.89
C GLU A 188 7.07 -23.18 -18.85
N GLU A 189 6.03 -23.86 -19.33
CA GLU A 189 5.00 -23.28 -20.16
C GLU A 189 3.85 -22.76 -19.29
N TRP A 190 3.50 -21.49 -19.47
CA TRP A 190 2.20 -20.98 -19.04
C TRP A 190 1.22 -21.18 -20.18
N MET A 191 0.02 -21.64 -19.89
CA MET A 191 -1.05 -21.70 -20.89
C MET A 191 -2.23 -20.92 -20.38
N TRP A 192 -3.06 -20.42 -21.29
CA TRP A 192 -4.36 -19.89 -20.91
C TRP A 192 -5.40 -20.22 -21.96
N SER A 193 -6.65 -20.29 -21.51
CA SER A 193 -7.80 -20.45 -22.37
C SER A 193 -8.78 -19.31 -22.14
N ILE A 194 -9.33 -18.74 -23.21
CA ILE A 194 -10.41 -17.75 -23.17
C ILE A 194 -11.70 -18.45 -23.62
N HIS A 195 -12.79 -18.29 -22.85
CA HIS A 195 -14.10 -18.89 -23.11
C HIS A 195 -15.17 -17.80 -23.15
N LYS A 196 -16.03 -17.81 -24.17
CA LYS A 196 -17.16 -16.88 -24.29
C LYS A 196 -18.30 -17.54 -25.06
N GLY A 197 -19.41 -17.81 -24.39
CA GLY A 197 -20.48 -18.63 -24.96
C GLY A 197 -19.93 -20.02 -25.32
N ASP A 198 -20.08 -20.43 -26.59
CA ASP A 198 -19.57 -21.71 -27.10
C ASP A 198 -18.12 -21.61 -27.65
N ASP A 199 -17.55 -20.41 -27.72
CA ASP A 199 -16.23 -20.18 -28.30
C ASP A 199 -15.10 -20.40 -27.28
N ARG A 200 -14.00 -21.00 -27.75
CA ARG A 200 -12.78 -21.26 -26.96
C ARG A 200 -11.52 -20.99 -27.77
N GLY A 201 -10.59 -20.23 -27.18
CA GLY A 201 -9.22 -20.05 -27.68
C GLY A 201 -8.20 -20.55 -26.67
N ASP A 202 -7.18 -21.27 -27.13
CA ASP A 202 -6.09 -21.79 -26.29
C ASP A 202 -4.75 -21.20 -26.73
N PHE A 203 -3.96 -20.76 -25.75
CA PHE A 203 -2.71 -20.03 -25.97
C PHE A 203 -1.63 -20.51 -25.01
N LYS A 204 -0.37 -20.27 -25.36
CA LYS A 204 0.78 -20.68 -24.55
C LYS A 204 1.93 -19.70 -24.62
N TYR A 205 2.67 -19.65 -23.53
CA TYR A 205 3.87 -18.85 -23.35
C TYR A 205 4.98 -19.73 -22.78
N HIS A 206 6.14 -19.72 -23.43
CA HIS A 206 7.31 -20.44 -22.96
C HIS A 206 8.30 -19.45 -22.34
N ARG A 207 8.57 -19.61 -21.05
CA ARG A 207 9.36 -18.64 -20.26
C ARG A 207 10.73 -18.30 -20.84
N HIS A 208 11.44 -19.29 -21.40
CA HIS A 208 12.76 -19.06 -22.02
C HIS A 208 12.75 -18.12 -23.23
N ASN A 209 11.57 -17.75 -23.75
CA ASN A 209 11.46 -16.76 -24.81
C ASN A 209 11.64 -15.33 -24.29
N PHE A 210 11.56 -15.09 -22.98
CA PHE A 210 11.82 -13.76 -22.41
C PHE A 210 13.31 -13.38 -22.52
N PRO A 211 13.66 -12.12 -22.88
CA PRO A 211 12.77 -10.99 -23.17
C PRO A 211 12.36 -10.86 -24.65
N LYS A 212 12.70 -11.82 -25.52
CA LYS A 212 12.36 -11.78 -26.96
C LYS A 212 10.86 -11.83 -27.21
N GLN A 213 10.10 -12.44 -26.29
CA GLN A 213 8.64 -12.48 -26.30
C GLN A 213 8.14 -12.17 -24.89
N SER A 214 7.36 -11.11 -24.77
CA SER A 214 6.66 -10.71 -23.55
C SER A 214 5.43 -11.59 -23.32
N PHE A 215 5.15 -11.97 -22.09
CA PHE A 215 3.91 -12.65 -21.74
C PHE A 215 2.72 -11.72 -21.92
N ILE A 216 2.82 -10.47 -21.41
CA ILE A 216 1.75 -9.48 -21.49
C ILE A 216 1.39 -9.17 -22.95
N THR A 217 2.37 -8.93 -23.81
CA THR A 217 2.10 -8.68 -25.24
C THR A 217 1.43 -9.88 -25.89
N LEU A 218 1.90 -11.10 -25.63
CA LEU A 218 1.31 -12.31 -26.20
C LEU A 218 -0.12 -12.54 -25.71
N PHE A 219 -0.39 -12.24 -24.43
CA PHE A 219 -1.72 -12.28 -23.86
C PHE A 219 -2.64 -11.23 -24.50
N GLU A 220 -2.20 -9.98 -24.63
CA GLU A 220 -2.98 -8.93 -25.27
C GLU A 220 -3.32 -9.25 -26.73
N ASP A 221 -2.37 -9.82 -27.47
CA ASP A 221 -2.60 -10.27 -28.83
C ASP A 221 -3.60 -11.44 -28.89
N SER A 222 -3.58 -12.33 -27.89
CA SER A 222 -4.56 -13.42 -27.77
C SER A 222 -5.98 -12.91 -27.51
N VAL A 223 -6.13 -11.90 -26.66
CA VAL A 223 -7.43 -11.27 -26.36
C VAL A 223 -7.97 -10.52 -27.57
N LYS A 224 -7.12 -9.88 -28.37
CA LYS A 224 -7.54 -9.21 -29.62
C LYS A 224 -7.92 -10.19 -30.74
N ALA A 225 -7.31 -11.37 -30.75
CA ALA A 225 -7.53 -12.39 -31.76
C ALA A 225 -8.76 -13.27 -31.48
N PHE A 226 -9.21 -13.31 -30.23
CA PHE A 226 -10.41 -14.01 -29.76
C PHE A 226 -11.65 -13.13 -29.90
#